data_AF-A0A9N9ZDE7-F1
#
_entry.id   AF-A0A9N9ZDE7-F1
#
_cell.length_a   1.000
_cell.length_b   1.000
_cell.length_c   1.000
_cell.angle_alpha   90.00
_cell.angle_beta   90.00
_cell.angle_gamma   90.00
#
_symmetry.space_group_name_H-M   'P 1'
#
loop_
_entity.id
_entity.type
_entity.pdbx_description
1 polymer ?
#
loop_
_entity_poly.entity_id
_entity_poly.type
_entity_poly.pdbx_seq_one_letter_code
_entity_poly.pdbx_strand_id
1 'polypeptide(L)'
;MNVLLSPQPPVFPHQHENPRLSPQRSVSPLQSMATRKRKADDDGDESMASTSPAISARTLSRPSKKFRSHEVIGRPLSLPRLLETLDTAQLRTVLERICERHPEIGQEVTAGAPRPTVNSAITVLDDYRRKLKESVPYGESSPEYTYYRVKDSLVALLDALSDFTPQFLPPNETQPTKSLEFLDYATGLLHELPDWNPQAYRHHKDNAYEDISKAWELVLNEGAKRGGGFNLHSAGWDEKLTRHNQQSGGRLQTAVSAMANNVGWMGHNMNPGSGPNERESILNQLMSGSYGSPVRVGPW
;
A
#
# COMPACT_ATOMS: atom_id res chain seq x y z
N MET A 1 -32.28 56.28 15.31
CA MET A 1 -32.13 56.13 16.77
C MET A 1 -33.05 55.02 17.22
N ASN A 2 -32.50 53.87 17.63
CA ASN A 2 -33.06 52.97 18.64
C ASN A 2 -31.98 51.93 18.98
N VAL A 3 -31.86 51.66 20.28
CA VAL A 3 -30.64 51.27 20.98
C VAL A 3 -30.78 49.84 21.50
N LEU A 4 -29.73 49.04 21.31
CA LEU A 4 -29.23 47.86 22.05
C LEU A 4 -30.20 46.94 22.81
N LEU A 5 -30.10 45.63 22.53
CA LEU A 5 -29.99 44.60 23.58
C LEU A 5 -29.37 43.30 23.03
N SER A 6 -28.24 42.88 23.60
CA SER A 6 -27.63 41.55 23.40
C SER A 6 -28.08 40.59 24.50
N PRO A 7 -28.36 39.30 24.22
CA PRO A 7 -28.55 38.31 25.28
C PRO A 7 -27.24 37.57 25.59
N GLN A 8 -26.85 37.61 26.86
CA GLN A 8 -25.74 36.87 27.47
C GLN A 8 -26.19 35.45 27.84
N PRO A 9 -25.39 34.40 27.59
CA PRO A 9 -25.73 33.04 28.03
C PRO A 9 -25.39 32.80 29.52
N PRO A 10 -26.13 31.94 30.23
CA PRO A 10 -25.97 31.72 31.67
C PRO A 10 -24.74 30.86 31.99
N VAL A 11 -24.00 31.29 33.01
CA VAL A 11 -22.95 30.54 33.69
C VAL A 11 -23.58 29.60 34.70
N PHE A 12 -23.27 28.31 34.63
CA PHE A 12 -23.55 27.35 35.71
C PHE A 12 -22.25 26.81 36.32
N PRO A 13 -22.14 26.74 37.66
CA PRO A 13 -21.00 26.18 38.38
C PRO A 13 -21.19 24.68 38.67
N HIS A 14 -20.22 24.10 39.41
CA HIS A 14 -20.10 22.73 39.95
C HIS A 14 -19.10 21.86 39.15
N GLN A 15 -17.81 21.86 39.52
CA GLN A 15 -17.21 21.04 40.59
C GLN A 15 -17.63 19.56 40.52
N HIS A 16 -16.69 18.70 40.10
CA HIS A 16 -16.30 17.52 40.88
C HIS A 16 -14.95 17.00 40.37
N GLU A 17 -13.90 17.29 41.15
CA GLU A 17 -12.67 16.50 41.22
C GLU A 17 -13.02 15.03 41.46
N ASN A 18 -12.36 14.12 40.74
CA ASN A 18 -12.22 12.74 41.16
C ASN A 18 -10.76 12.32 40.97
N PRO A 19 -9.93 12.34 42.02
CA PRO A 19 -8.65 11.67 42.03
C PRO A 19 -8.90 10.22 42.45
N ARG A 20 -8.98 9.29 41.49
CA ARG A 20 -8.97 7.86 41.83
C ARG A 20 -7.64 7.22 41.45
N LEU A 21 -6.82 7.23 42.49
CA LEU A 21 -5.60 6.49 42.73
C LEU A 21 -5.68 5.03 42.25
N SER A 22 -4.67 4.63 41.48
CA SER A 22 -4.31 3.26 41.14
C SER A 22 -4.00 2.44 42.40
N PRO A 23 -4.45 1.18 42.53
CA PRO A 23 -4.03 0.32 43.64
C PRO A 23 -2.58 -0.11 43.49
N GLN A 24 -1.82 0.07 44.57
CA GLN A 24 -0.45 -0.37 44.72
C GLN A 24 -0.30 -1.90 44.71
N ARG A 25 0.79 -2.31 44.08
CA ARG A 25 1.54 -3.55 44.18
C ARG A 25 1.69 -4.01 45.64
N SER A 26 1.05 -5.11 46.02
CA SER A 26 1.29 -5.78 47.30
C SER A 26 2.39 -6.85 47.13
N VAL A 27 3.40 -6.76 47.98
CA VAL A 27 4.52 -7.69 48.13
C VAL A 27 4.34 -8.53 49.39
N SER A 28 4.66 -9.83 49.30
CA SER A 28 5.20 -10.72 50.36
C SER A 28 4.26 -11.19 51.50
N PRO A 29 4.62 -12.20 52.32
CA PRO A 29 5.42 -13.44 52.11
C PRO A 29 4.85 -14.71 52.83
N LEU A 30 5.62 -15.81 52.75
CA LEU A 30 5.83 -16.89 53.75
C LEU A 30 5.26 -18.31 53.55
N GLN A 31 6.20 -19.22 53.76
CA GLN A 31 6.19 -20.67 53.94
C GLN A 31 5.36 -21.13 55.17
N SER A 32 4.77 -22.33 55.11
CA SER A 32 4.51 -23.22 56.27
C SER A 32 4.05 -24.60 55.75
N MET A 33 4.93 -25.58 55.66
CA MET A 33 5.22 -26.65 56.64
C MET A 33 4.08 -27.66 56.91
N ALA A 34 4.45 -28.92 56.67
CA ALA A 34 3.69 -30.16 56.77
C ALA A 34 3.00 -30.37 58.13
N THR A 35 1.75 -30.82 58.11
CA THR A 35 1.06 -31.31 59.31
C THR A 35 1.19 -32.82 59.41
N ARG A 36 1.83 -33.23 60.51
CA ARG A 36 2.12 -34.60 60.94
C ARG A 36 0.86 -35.36 61.37
N LYS A 37 0.93 -36.66 61.10
CA LYS A 37 0.21 -37.79 61.72
C LYS A 37 -0.17 -37.54 63.19
N ARG A 38 -1.41 -37.88 63.55
CA ARG A 38 -1.76 -38.30 64.92
C ARG A 38 -1.98 -39.82 64.90
N LYS A 39 -1.22 -40.51 65.76
CA LYS A 39 -1.43 -41.90 66.18
C LYS A 39 -2.68 -41.95 67.06
N ALA A 40 -3.45 -43.02 66.95
CA ALA A 40 -4.30 -43.51 68.03
C ALA A 40 -3.79 -44.91 68.39
N ASP A 41 -3.38 -45.07 69.65
CA ASP A 41 -3.13 -46.34 70.34
C ASP A 41 -4.48 -46.91 70.79
N ASP A 42 -4.69 -48.21 70.66
CA ASP A 42 -5.46 -49.01 71.63
C ASP A 42 -5.02 -50.49 71.54
N ASP A 43 -4.98 -51.10 72.72
CA ASP A 43 -4.25 -52.30 73.12
C ASP A 43 -5.20 -53.54 73.15
N GLY A 44 -4.65 -54.76 73.09
CA GLY A 44 -5.34 -55.94 73.65
C GLY A 44 -5.63 -57.16 72.75
N ASP A 45 -4.74 -58.15 72.90
CA ASP A 45 -5.00 -59.59 73.17
C ASP A 45 -5.45 -60.58 72.06
N GLU A 46 -4.49 -61.45 71.72
CA GLU A 46 -4.52 -62.92 71.61
C GLU A 46 -5.45 -63.65 70.60
N SER A 47 -4.82 -64.66 69.96
CA SER A 47 -5.41 -65.90 69.43
C SER A 47 -5.71 -66.01 67.91
N MET A 48 -4.75 -66.67 67.25
CA MET A 48 -4.90 -67.78 66.30
C MET A 48 -5.23 -67.52 64.82
N ALA A 49 -4.43 -68.19 64.01
CA ALA A 49 -4.36 -68.20 62.56
C ALA A 49 -5.68 -68.56 61.85
N SER A 50 -5.90 -67.93 60.70
CA SER A 50 -6.35 -68.69 59.54
C SER A 50 -5.99 -68.01 58.22
N THR A 51 -5.19 -68.73 57.45
CA THR A 51 -4.96 -68.58 56.02
C THR A 51 -6.27 -68.45 55.24
N SER A 52 -6.41 -67.39 54.46
CA SER A 52 -7.36 -67.31 53.34
C SER A 52 -6.85 -66.34 52.28
N PRO A 53 -7.09 -66.63 50.99
CA PRO A 53 -6.29 -66.14 49.89
C PRO A 53 -6.49 -64.64 49.67
N ALA A 54 -5.41 -63.98 49.26
CA ALA A 54 -5.38 -62.58 48.85
C ALA A 54 -6.36 -62.33 47.69
N ILE A 55 -7.58 -61.93 48.03
CA ILE A 55 -8.38 -61.09 47.14
C ILE A 55 -7.80 -59.70 47.26
N SER A 56 -6.90 -59.37 46.33
CA SER A 56 -6.45 -57.99 46.13
C SER A 56 -7.70 -57.13 45.98
N ALA A 57 -7.98 -56.30 46.98
CA ALA A 57 -9.09 -55.37 46.94
C ALA A 57 -8.86 -54.43 45.75
N ARG A 58 -9.44 -54.77 44.59
CA ARG A 58 -9.53 -53.83 43.48
C ARG A 58 -10.29 -52.65 44.03
N THR A 59 -9.57 -51.55 44.24
CA THR A 59 -10.18 -50.24 44.47
C THR A 59 -11.04 -49.97 43.24
N LEU A 60 -12.34 -50.23 43.35
CA LEU A 60 -13.30 -49.79 42.35
C LEU A 60 -13.14 -48.28 42.26
N SER A 61 -12.53 -47.82 41.18
CA SER A 61 -12.41 -46.41 40.83
C SER A 61 -13.83 -45.88 40.71
N ARG A 62 -14.32 -45.33 41.82
CA ARG A 62 -15.66 -44.74 41.88
C ARG A 62 -15.68 -43.65 40.81
N PRO A 63 -16.55 -43.75 39.79
CA PRO A 63 -16.58 -42.74 38.74
C PRO A 63 -16.77 -41.40 39.42
N SER A 64 -15.86 -40.43 39.17
CA SER A 64 -16.06 -39.09 39.69
C SER A 64 -17.45 -38.67 39.23
N LYS A 65 -18.31 -38.27 40.18
CA LYS A 65 -19.62 -37.72 39.83
C LYS A 65 -19.32 -36.64 38.81
N LYS A 66 -19.71 -36.85 37.55
CA LYS A 66 -19.65 -35.83 36.51
C LYS A 66 -20.51 -34.69 37.02
N PHE A 67 -19.86 -33.71 37.65
CA PHE A 67 -20.48 -32.48 38.06
C PHE A 67 -21.08 -31.92 36.78
N ARG A 68 -22.42 -31.97 36.66
CA ARG A 68 -23.12 -31.31 35.57
C ARG A 68 -22.92 -29.83 35.83
N SER A 69 -21.85 -29.28 35.27
CA SER A 69 -21.57 -27.85 35.27
C SER A 69 -22.66 -27.18 34.43
N HIS A 70 -23.82 -26.96 35.04
CA HIS A 70 -24.88 -26.11 34.53
C HIS A 70 -24.63 -24.64 34.92
N GLU A 71 -23.36 -24.30 35.10
CA GLU A 71 -22.92 -22.94 35.34
C GLU A 71 -22.57 -22.38 33.96
N VAL A 72 -23.38 -21.44 33.49
CA VAL A 72 -23.10 -20.70 32.26
C VAL A 72 -21.90 -19.80 32.56
N ILE A 73 -20.71 -20.39 32.50
CA ILE A 73 -19.45 -19.66 32.66
C ILE A 73 -19.22 -18.94 31.33
N GLY A 74 -19.11 -17.62 31.38
CA GLY A 74 -18.77 -16.80 30.21
C GLY A 74 -17.42 -17.24 29.65
N ARG A 75 -17.44 -17.98 28.55
CA ARG A 75 -16.23 -18.30 27.79
C ARG A 75 -15.87 -17.09 26.91
N PRO A 76 -14.57 -16.75 26.78
CA PRO A 76 -14.15 -15.71 25.84
C PRO A 76 -14.57 -16.08 24.42
N LEU A 77 -14.91 -15.06 23.63
CA LEU A 77 -15.29 -15.23 22.23
C LEU A 77 -14.14 -15.89 21.45
N SER A 78 -14.44 -16.85 20.59
CA SER A 78 -13.42 -17.49 19.77
C SER A 78 -12.85 -16.50 18.75
N LEU A 79 -11.58 -16.65 18.38
CA LEU A 79 -10.92 -15.76 17.43
C LEU A 79 -11.69 -15.58 16.11
N PRO A 80 -12.22 -16.63 15.44
CA PRO A 80 -12.99 -16.44 14.21
C PRO A 80 -14.22 -15.55 14.41
N ARG A 81 -14.93 -15.72 15.53
CA ARG A 81 -16.11 -14.90 15.87
C ARG A 81 -15.74 -13.47 16.23
N LEU A 82 -14.55 -13.24 16.78
CA LEU A 82 -14.05 -11.89 17.01
C LEU A 82 -13.71 -11.19 15.68
N LEU A 83 -13.03 -11.89 14.75
CA LEU A 83 -12.69 -11.33 13.44
C LEU A 83 -13.94 -10.99 12.61
N GLU A 84 -15.02 -11.78 12.73
CA GLU A 84 -16.33 -11.47 12.10
C GLU A 84 -16.93 -10.13 12.58
N THR A 85 -16.55 -9.64 13.76
CA THR A 85 -17.05 -8.36 14.28
C THR A 85 -16.25 -7.15 13.83
N LEU A 86 -15.10 -7.37 13.17
CA LEU A 86 -14.22 -6.30 12.72
C LEU A 86 -14.58 -5.88 11.29
N ASP A 87 -14.62 -4.57 11.06
CA ASP A 87 -14.73 -4.05 9.70
C ASP A 87 -13.40 -4.18 8.93
N THR A 88 -13.43 -3.90 7.63
CA THR A 88 -12.24 -4.05 6.78
C THR A 88 -11.09 -3.10 7.15
N ALA A 89 -11.36 -1.95 7.75
CA ALA A 89 -10.31 -1.02 8.18
C ALA A 89 -9.64 -1.56 9.46
N GLN A 90 -10.44 -2.02 10.40
CA GLN A 90 -9.99 -2.64 11.64
C GLN A 90 -9.17 -3.91 11.37
N LEU A 91 -9.61 -4.77 10.45
CA LEU A 91 -8.85 -5.96 10.04
C LEU A 91 -7.49 -5.59 9.45
N ARG A 92 -7.41 -4.57 8.58
CA ARG A 92 -6.14 -4.09 8.02
C ARG A 92 -5.21 -3.58 9.13
N THR A 93 -5.68 -2.73 10.03
CA THR A 93 -4.87 -2.21 11.14
C THR A 93 -4.37 -3.31 12.07
N VAL A 94 -5.19 -4.32 12.36
CA VAL A 94 -4.76 -5.46 13.17
C VAL A 94 -3.69 -6.27 12.44
N LEU A 95 -3.87 -6.53 11.14
CA LEU A 95 -2.89 -7.27 10.33
C LEU A 95 -1.57 -6.51 10.20
N GLU A 96 -1.61 -5.20 9.94
CA GLU A 96 -0.43 -4.32 9.88
C GLU A 96 0.38 -4.40 11.17
N ARG A 97 -0.26 -4.26 12.33
CA ARG A 97 0.40 -4.38 13.65
C ARG A 97 1.00 -5.76 13.91
N ILE A 98 0.38 -6.81 13.38
CA ILE A 98 0.92 -8.17 13.47
C ILE A 98 2.19 -8.27 12.61
N CYS A 99 2.14 -7.79 11.37
CA CYS A 99 3.28 -7.78 10.45
C CYS A 99 4.46 -6.92 10.96
N GLU A 100 4.19 -5.79 11.62
CA GLU A 100 5.22 -4.95 12.26
C GLU A 100 5.94 -5.68 13.39
N ARG A 101 5.22 -6.50 14.16
CA ARG A 101 5.77 -7.26 15.29
C ARG A 101 6.43 -8.57 14.84
N HIS A 102 5.94 -9.15 13.75
CA HIS A 102 6.34 -10.44 13.20
C HIS A 102 6.62 -10.29 11.70
N PRO A 103 7.82 -9.81 11.31
CA PRO A 103 8.18 -9.57 9.92
C PRO A 103 8.05 -10.81 9.03
N GLU A 104 8.22 -12.00 9.59
CA GLU A 104 8.03 -13.29 8.91
C GLU A 104 6.60 -13.47 8.40
N ILE A 105 5.59 -13.04 9.17
CA ILE A 105 4.18 -13.05 8.75
C ILE A 105 3.96 -12.00 7.66
N GLY A 106 4.60 -10.84 7.77
CA GLY A 106 4.55 -9.81 6.73
C GLY A 106 5.05 -10.32 5.37
N GLN A 107 6.12 -11.13 5.36
CA GLN A 107 6.62 -11.77 4.14
C GLN A 107 5.62 -12.79 3.58
N GLU A 108 5.01 -13.60 4.44
CA GLU A 108 3.99 -14.58 4.03
C GLU A 108 2.75 -13.89 3.42
N VAL A 109 2.27 -12.82 4.06
CA VAL A 109 1.16 -12.01 3.56
C VAL A 109 1.51 -11.39 2.21
N THR A 110 2.71 -10.83 2.06
CA THR A 110 3.15 -10.22 0.80
C THR A 110 3.30 -11.25 -0.32
N ALA A 111 3.79 -12.46 0.00
CA ALA A 111 3.93 -13.55 -0.96
C ALA A 111 2.57 -14.18 -1.34
N GLY A 112 1.62 -14.22 -0.42
CA GLY A 112 0.28 -14.76 -0.64
C GLY A 112 -0.71 -13.77 -1.25
N ALA A 113 -0.47 -12.46 -1.11
CA ALA A 113 -1.33 -11.43 -1.66
C ALA A 113 -1.21 -11.35 -3.19
N PRO A 114 -2.33 -11.21 -3.92
CA PRO A 114 -2.28 -10.96 -5.35
C PRO A 114 -1.59 -9.63 -5.63
N ARG A 115 -0.76 -9.59 -6.68
CA ARG A 115 -0.12 -8.34 -7.11
C ARG A 115 -1.18 -7.28 -7.42
N PRO A 116 -0.97 -6.02 -6.99
CA PRO A 116 -1.87 -4.94 -7.33
C PRO A 116 -2.04 -4.81 -8.85
N THR A 117 -3.29 -4.74 -9.30
CA THR A 117 -3.62 -4.41 -10.69
C THR A 117 -3.74 -2.89 -10.85
N VAL A 118 -3.61 -2.40 -12.07
CA VAL A 118 -3.83 -0.97 -12.40
C VAL A 118 -5.22 -0.54 -11.91
N ASN A 119 -6.28 -1.30 -12.22
CA ASN A 119 -7.64 -0.97 -11.80
C ASN A 119 -7.82 -0.94 -10.28
N SER A 120 -7.19 -1.86 -9.53
CA SER A 120 -7.25 -1.82 -8.07
C SER A 120 -6.55 -0.59 -7.49
N ALA A 121 -5.42 -0.18 -8.07
CA ALA A 121 -4.73 1.04 -7.63
C ALA A 121 -5.54 2.30 -7.98
N ILE A 122 -6.12 2.37 -9.18
CA ILE A 122 -7.02 3.45 -9.61
C ILE A 122 -8.18 3.60 -8.62
N THR A 123 -8.83 2.50 -8.24
CA THR A 123 -9.96 2.52 -7.31
C THR A 123 -9.58 3.14 -5.96
N VAL A 124 -8.40 2.79 -5.43
CA VAL A 124 -7.89 3.35 -4.17
C VAL A 124 -7.57 4.84 -4.33
N LEU A 125 -6.90 5.22 -5.42
CA LEU A 125 -6.58 6.63 -5.71
C LEU A 125 -7.85 7.48 -5.91
N ASP A 126 -8.90 6.91 -6.47
CA ASP A 126 -10.20 7.54 -6.62
C ASP A 126 -10.86 7.86 -5.28
N ASP A 127 -10.71 7.00 -4.29
CA ASP A 127 -11.19 7.26 -2.93
C ASP A 127 -10.44 8.42 -2.27
N TYR A 128 -9.11 8.50 -2.45
CA TYR A 128 -8.33 9.66 -1.99
C TYR A 128 -8.72 10.94 -2.73
N ARG A 129 -8.93 10.87 -4.05
CA ARG A 129 -9.41 11.98 -4.88
C ARG A 129 -10.77 12.50 -4.40
N ARG A 130 -11.69 11.59 -4.09
CA ARG A 130 -13.01 11.92 -3.55
C ARG A 130 -12.89 12.65 -2.22
N LYS A 131 -12.08 12.13 -1.28
CA LYS A 131 -11.82 12.81 0.00
C LYS A 131 -11.22 14.21 -0.18
N LEU A 132 -10.33 14.38 -1.16
CA LEU A 132 -9.80 15.70 -1.52
C LEU A 132 -10.90 16.63 -2.05
N LYS A 133 -11.80 16.15 -2.90
CA LYS A 133 -12.93 16.96 -3.40
C LYS A 133 -13.90 17.32 -2.28
N GLU A 134 -14.16 16.42 -1.35
CA GLU A 134 -15.04 16.63 -0.18
C GLU A 134 -14.45 17.58 0.85
N SER A 135 -13.11 17.71 0.93
CA SER A 135 -12.46 18.64 1.86
C SER A 135 -12.52 20.10 1.38
N VAL A 136 -12.80 20.35 0.11
CA VAL A 136 -12.93 21.70 -0.45
C VAL A 136 -14.07 22.45 0.29
N PRO A 137 -13.81 23.67 0.81
CA PRO A 137 -14.84 24.46 1.47
C PRO A 137 -15.95 24.88 0.49
N TYR A 138 -17.18 24.98 0.99
CA TYR A 138 -18.31 25.51 0.21
C TYR A 138 -18.22 27.03 0.10
N GLY A 139 -18.54 27.55 -1.09
CA GLY A 139 -18.61 29.00 -1.36
C GLY A 139 -17.25 29.65 -1.60
N GLU A 140 -17.22 30.98 -1.56
CA GLU A 140 -15.98 31.74 -1.70
C GLU A 140 -15.21 31.74 -0.38
N SER A 141 -13.98 31.25 -0.41
CA SER A 141 -13.05 31.26 0.73
C SER A 141 -11.68 31.78 0.32
N SER A 142 -10.92 32.27 1.31
CA SER A 142 -9.56 32.73 1.04
C SER A 142 -8.68 31.56 0.57
N PRO A 143 -7.74 31.79 -0.37
CA PRO A 143 -6.84 30.74 -0.85
C PRO A 143 -6.07 30.04 0.27
N GLU A 144 -5.69 30.81 1.29
CA GLU A 144 -4.99 30.35 2.49
C GLU A 144 -5.82 29.34 3.28
N TYR A 145 -7.07 29.68 3.60
CA TYR A 145 -7.97 28.81 4.34
C TYR A 145 -8.32 27.55 3.54
N THR A 146 -8.59 27.71 2.24
CA THR A 146 -8.84 26.57 1.33
C THR A 146 -7.66 25.61 1.35
N TYR A 147 -6.43 26.12 1.22
CA TYR A 147 -5.22 25.30 1.25
C TYR A 147 -5.12 24.48 2.53
N TYR A 148 -5.19 25.10 3.71
CA TYR A 148 -5.06 24.38 4.97
C TYR A 148 -6.16 23.34 5.19
N ARG A 149 -7.37 23.58 4.66
CA ARG A 149 -8.48 22.63 4.76
C ARG A 149 -8.28 21.40 3.88
N VAL A 150 -7.72 21.58 2.68
CA VAL A 150 -7.51 20.45 1.74
C VAL A 150 -6.14 19.80 1.89
N LYS A 151 -5.20 20.45 2.58
CA LYS A 151 -3.79 20.04 2.68
C LYS A 151 -3.63 18.58 3.07
N ASP A 152 -4.30 18.13 4.12
CA ASP A 152 -4.13 16.77 4.63
C ASP A 152 -4.62 15.73 3.61
N SER A 153 -5.77 15.98 2.98
CA SER A 153 -6.29 15.10 1.91
C SER A 153 -5.46 15.16 0.63
N LEU A 154 -4.85 16.31 0.32
CA LEU A 154 -3.96 16.50 -0.83
C LEU A 154 -2.67 15.71 -0.63
N VAL A 155 -2.02 15.88 0.53
CA VAL A 155 -0.80 15.15 0.88
C VAL A 155 -1.08 13.65 0.90
N ALA A 156 -2.17 13.21 1.52
CA ALA A 156 -2.52 11.78 1.55
C ALA A 156 -2.76 11.18 0.15
N LEU A 157 -3.34 11.94 -0.79
CA LEU A 157 -3.48 11.51 -2.18
C LEU A 157 -2.12 11.39 -2.88
N LEU A 158 -1.24 12.36 -2.68
CA LEU A 158 0.09 12.38 -3.30
C LEU A 158 1.02 11.32 -2.72
N ASP A 159 0.96 11.07 -1.41
CA ASP A 159 1.68 9.98 -0.75
C ASP A 159 1.21 8.63 -1.31
N ALA A 160 -0.11 8.40 -1.41
CA ALA A 160 -0.64 7.19 -2.02
C ALA A 160 -0.21 7.03 -3.49
N LEU A 161 -0.19 8.13 -4.26
CA LEU A 161 0.29 8.12 -5.64
C LEU A 161 1.77 7.74 -5.71
N SER A 162 2.60 8.30 -4.82
CA SER A 162 4.02 7.98 -4.69
C SER A 162 4.24 6.52 -4.30
N ASP A 163 3.44 5.94 -3.41
CA ASP A 163 3.56 4.56 -2.98
C ASP A 163 3.18 3.54 -4.09
N PHE A 164 2.15 3.85 -4.87
CA PHE A 164 1.72 2.97 -5.97
C PHE A 164 2.62 3.08 -7.20
N THR A 165 3.21 4.24 -7.47
CA THR A 165 3.97 4.47 -8.71
C THR A 165 5.08 3.43 -8.92
N PRO A 166 5.99 3.15 -7.95
CA PRO A 166 7.06 2.15 -8.12
C PRO A 166 6.58 0.73 -8.41
N GLN A 167 5.35 0.36 -8.05
CA GLN A 167 4.79 -0.96 -8.37
C GLN A 167 4.58 -1.16 -9.88
N PHE A 168 4.33 -0.06 -10.59
CA PHE A 168 4.10 -0.04 -12.03
C PHE A 168 5.34 0.41 -12.81
N LEU A 169 6.51 0.50 -12.16
CA LEU A 169 7.78 0.81 -12.82
C LEU A 169 8.69 -0.43 -12.90
N PRO A 170 9.62 -0.46 -13.85
CA PRO A 170 10.71 -1.43 -13.86
C PRO A 170 11.56 -1.33 -12.57
N PRO A 171 12.01 -2.45 -11.98
CA PRO A 171 11.87 -3.84 -12.46
C PRO A 171 10.58 -4.55 -12.02
N ASN A 172 9.72 -3.92 -11.22
CA ASN A 172 8.54 -4.55 -10.63
C ASN A 172 7.47 -4.91 -11.68
N GLU A 173 7.16 -3.96 -12.55
CA GLU A 173 6.34 -4.17 -13.75
C GLU A 173 7.25 -4.12 -14.99
N THR A 174 7.06 -5.10 -15.87
CA THR A 174 7.88 -5.29 -17.07
C THR A 174 7.10 -5.07 -18.36
N GLN A 175 5.77 -5.01 -18.28
CA GLN A 175 4.88 -4.75 -19.40
C GLN A 175 4.67 -3.24 -19.54
N PRO A 176 5.28 -2.57 -20.55
CA PRO A 176 5.22 -1.12 -20.67
C PRO A 176 3.78 -0.61 -20.77
N THR A 177 2.87 -1.34 -21.42
CA THR A 177 1.47 -0.94 -21.56
C THR A 177 0.79 -0.72 -20.21
N LYS A 178 0.99 -1.60 -19.22
CA LYS A 178 0.40 -1.45 -17.88
C LYS A 178 0.98 -0.25 -17.13
N SER A 179 2.30 -0.06 -17.25
CA SER A 179 2.97 1.11 -16.68
C SER A 179 2.43 2.41 -17.27
N LEU A 180 2.26 2.47 -18.60
CA LEU A 180 1.75 3.63 -19.31
C LEU A 180 0.27 3.89 -19.01
N GLU A 181 -0.56 2.84 -18.87
CA GLU A 181 -1.96 2.96 -18.42
C GLU A 181 -2.06 3.58 -17.03
N PHE A 182 -1.24 3.11 -16.08
CA PHE A 182 -1.18 3.72 -14.74
C PHE A 182 -0.70 5.16 -14.79
N LEU A 183 0.36 5.45 -15.56
CA LEU A 183 0.92 6.80 -15.65
C LEU A 183 0.01 7.81 -16.36
N ASP A 184 -0.76 7.39 -17.36
CA ASP A 184 -1.82 8.20 -17.99
C ASP A 184 -2.85 8.63 -16.94
N TYR A 185 -3.37 7.66 -16.18
CA TYR A 185 -4.29 7.94 -15.08
C TYR A 185 -3.67 8.84 -14.01
N ALA A 186 -2.46 8.53 -13.55
CA ALA A 186 -1.74 9.31 -12.53
C ALA A 186 -1.53 10.76 -12.99
N THR A 187 -1.17 10.96 -14.25
CA THR A 187 -0.97 12.30 -14.80
C THR A 187 -2.30 13.04 -14.93
N GLY A 188 -3.36 12.34 -15.34
CA GLY A 188 -4.74 12.87 -15.33
C GLY A 188 -5.19 13.33 -13.95
N LEU A 189 -4.85 12.57 -12.91
CA LEU A 189 -5.11 12.93 -11.51
C LEU A 189 -4.40 14.24 -11.13
N LEU A 190 -3.12 14.41 -11.53
CA LEU A 190 -2.37 15.64 -11.28
C LEU A 190 -2.96 16.85 -12.01
N HIS A 191 -3.54 16.66 -13.19
CA HIS A 191 -4.23 17.72 -13.93
C HIS A 191 -5.45 18.25 -13.17
N GLU A 192 -6.15 17.40 -12.42
CA GLU A 192 -7.33 17.78 -11.64
C GLU A 192 -6.99 18.50 -10.31
N LEU A 193 -5.73 18.51 -9.89
CA LEU A 193 -5.33 19.17 -8.64
C LEU A 193 -5.46 20.69 -8.74
N PRO A 194 -5.86 21.37 -7.65
CA PRO A 194 -6.03 22.82 -7.65
C PRO A 194 -4.72 23.55 -7.95
N ASP A 195 -4.83 24.62 -8.75
CA ASP A 195 -3.73 25.56 -8.93
C ASP A 195 -3.75 26.60 -7.83
N TRP A 196 -2.62 26.73 -7.14
CA TRP A 196 -2.47 27.69 -6.05
C TRP A 196 -1.89 29.00 -6.56
N ASN A 197 -2.51 30.14 -6.23
CA ASN A 197 -1.95 31.45 -6.55
C ASN A 197 -0.63 31.72 -5.77
N PRO A 198 -0.57 31.50 -4.44
CA PRO A 198 0.68 31.62 -3.71
C PRO A 198 1.67 30.53 -4.12
N GLN A 199 2.90 30.93 -4.45
CA GLN A 199 3.97 30.00 -4.79
C GLN A 199 4.27 29.00 -3.66
N ALA A 200 4.07 29.41 -2.41
CA ALA A 200 4.28 28.58 -1.23
C ALA A 200 3.50 27.25 -1.23
N TYR A 201 2.37 27.15 -1.96
CA TYR A 201 1.51 25.96 -1.97
C TYR A 201 1.63 25.12 -3.23
N ARG A 202 2.37 25.58 -4.25
CA ARG A 202 2.53 24.88 -5.53
C ARG A 202 3.43 23.65 -5.45
N HIS A 203 4.35 23.62 -4.48
CA HIS A 203 5.38 22.59 -4.35
C HIS A 203 4.84 21.15 -4.38
N HIS A 204 3.67 20.89 -3.79
CA HIS A 204 3.03 19.57 -3.81
C HIS A 204 2.76 19.08 -5.24
N LYS A 205 2.09 19.92 -6.03
CA LYS A 205 1.75 19.62 -7.43
C LYS A 205 3.00 19.60 -8.29
N ASP A 206 3.92 20.53 -8.07
CA ASP A 206 5.20 20.63 -8.80
C ASP A 206 6.05 19.36 -8.62
N ASN A 207 6.30 18.95 -7.38
CA ASN A 207 7.07 17.74 -7.07
C ASN A 207 6.40 16.48 -7.64
N ALA A 208 5.07 16.37 -7.53
CA ALA A 208 4.34 15.25 -8.08
C ALA A 208 4.48 15.16 -9.61
N TYR A 209 4.47 16.29 -10.32
CA TYR A 209 4.75 16.29 -11.76
C TYR A 209 6.19 15.87 -12.07
N GLU A 210 7.18 16.33 -11.29
CA GLU A 210 8.56 15.90 -11.49
C GLU A 210 8.72 14.39 -11.35
N ASP A 211 8.12 13.80 -10.32
CA ASP A 211 8.23 12.37 -10.04
C ASP A 211 7.50 11.53 -11.09
N ILE A 212 6.30 11.95 -11.50
CA ILE A 212 5.58 11.31 -12.62
C ILE A 212 6.34 11.47 -13.94
N SER A 213 6.97 12.63 -14.19
CA SER A 213 7.78 12.86 -15.39
C SER A 213 8.99 11.91 -15.46
N LYS A 214 9.70 11.74 -14.34
CA LYS A 214 10.79 10.75 -14.22
C LYS A 214 10.27 9.33 -14.43
N ALA A 215 9.11 9.00 -13.87
CA ALA A 215 8.48 7.69 -14.03
C ALA A 215 8.14 7.39 -15.50
N TRP A 216 7.58 8.36 -16.23
CA TRP A 216 7.38 8.27 -17.67
C TRP A 216 8.69 8.01 -18.42
N GLU A 217 9.71 8.81 -18.16
CA GLU A 217 11.02 8.64 -18.80
C GLU A 217 11.59 7.23 -18.58
N LEU A 218 11.55 6.71 -17.35
CA LEU A 218 12.01 5.37 -17.02
C LEU A 218 11.27 4.28 -17.81
N VAL A 219 9.94 4.36 -17.88
CA VAL A 219 9.11 3.38 -18.59
C VAL A 219 9.37 3.43 -20.09
N LEU A 220 9.51 4.62 -20.67
CA LEU A 220 9.77 4.82 -22.09
C LEU A 220 11.14 4.27 -22.49
N ASN A 221 12.18 4.59 -21.72
CA ASN A 221 13.53 4.09 -21.94
C ASN A 221 13.60 2.56 -21.82
N GLU A 222 12.87 1.96 -20.88
CA GLU A 222 12.84 0.49 -20.74
C GLU A 222 12.02 -0.17 -21.85
N GLY A 223 10.87 0.40 -22.22
CA GLY A 223 10.04 -0.09 -23.33
C GLY A 223 10.78 -0.06 -24.67
N ALA A 224 11.59 0.97 -24.90
CA ALA A 224 12.42 1.10 -26.09
C ALA A 224 13.45 -0.04 -26.22
N LYS A 225 14.12 -0.41 -25.11
CA LYS A 225 15.09 -1.52 -25.09
C LYS A 225 14.46 -2.86 -25.43
N ARG A 226 13.22 -3.11 -24.99
CA ARG A 226 12.56 -4.43 -25.10
C ARG A 226 11.77 -4.64 -26.39
N GLY A 227 11.36 -3.58 -27.08
CA GLY A 227 10.47 -3.66 -28.24
C GLY A 227 10.77 -2.68 -29.36
N GLY A 228 11.94 -2.04 -29.36
CA GLY A 228 12.38 -1.12 -30.43
C GLY A 228 11.49 0.11 -30.63
N GLY A 229 10.71 0.51 -29.61
CA GLY A 229 9.80 1.67 -29.69
C GLY A 229 8.52 1.47 -30.51
N PHE A 230 8.37 0.37 -31.28
CA PHE A 230 7.21 0.11 -32.16
C PHE A 230 5.88 0.14 -31.40
N ASN A 231 5.86 -0.55 -30.25
CA ASN A 231 4.66 -0.71 -29.44
C ASN A 231 4.22 0.61 -28.79
N LEU A 232 5.13 1.58 -28.63
CA LEU A 232 4.81 2.87 -28.03
C LEU A 232 4.05 3.76 -29.02
N HIS A 233 4.54 3.83 -30.27
CA HIS A 233 3.92 4.64 -31.32
C HIS A 233 2.62 4.02 -31.85
N SER A 234 2.58 2.69 -32.07
CA SER A 234 1.37 2.03 -32.59
C SER A 234 0.17 2.10 -31.63
N ALA A 235 0.40 2.36 -30.34
CA ALA A 235 -0.64 2.45 -29.33
C ALA A 235 -1.06 3.90 -29.00
N GLY A 236 -0.52 4.91 -29.71
CA GLY A 236 -0.88 6.33 -29.54
C GLY A 236 -0.41 6.97 -28.25
N TRP A 237 0.61 6.39 -27.59
CA TRP A 237 1.14 6.94 -26.33
C TRP A 237 1.87 8.27 -26.52
N ASP A 238 2.36 8.53 -27.73
CA ASP A 238 2.96 9.79 -28.16
C ASP A 238 1.99 10.95 -28.22
N GLU A 239 0.82 10.73 -28.80
CA GLU A 239 -0.23 11.74 -28.80
C GLU A 239 -0.69 12.05 -27.37
N LYS A 240 -0.92 10.99 -26.56
CA LYS A 240 -1.33 11.14 -25.15
C LYS A 240 -0.30 11.90 -24.34
N LEU A 241 0.97 11.51 -24.39
CA LEU A 241 2.03 12.16 -23.63
C LEU A 241 2.21 13.62 -24.06
N THR A 242 2.14 13.91 -25.36
CA THR A 242 2.17 15.28 -25.88
C THR A 242 1.03 16.11 -25.33
N ARG A 243 -0.19 15.55 -25.27
CA ARG A 243 -1.35 16.20 -24.68
C ARG A 243 -1.17 16.49 -23.19
N HIS A 244 -0.69 15.51 -22.41
CA HIS A 244 -0.39 15.75 -20.99
C HIS A 244 0.68 16.82 -20.82
N ASN A 245 1.72 16.84 -21.66
CA ASN A 245 2.78 17.84 -21.57
C ASN A 245 2.23 19.26 -21.80
N GLN A 246 1.39 19.43 -22.83
CA GLN A 246 0.71 20.71 -23.09
C GLN A 246 -0.16 21.13 -21.90
N GLN A 247 -0.99 20.23 -21.37
CA GLN A 247 -1.86 20.52 -20.22
C GLN A 247 -1.08 20.85 -18.94
N SER A 248 0.08 20.22 -18.74
CA SER A 248 0.97 20.49 -17.59
C SER A 248 1.81 21.76 -17.74
N GLY A 249 1.74 22.46 -18.88
CA GLY A 249 2.58 23.63 -19.16
C GLY A 249 4.06 23.30 -19.39
N GLY A 250 4.37 22.13 -19.96
CA GLY A 250 5.74 21.74 -20.31
C GLY A 250 6.47 20.93 -19.23
N ARG A 251 5.80 20.50 -18.15
CA ARG A 251 6.46 19.77 -17.04
C ARG A 251 6.84 18.34 -17.39
N LEU A 252 6.26 17.78 -18.44
CA LEU A 252 6.56 16.45 -18.97
C LEU A 252 7.52 16.51 -20.16
N GLN A 253 8.22 17.63 -20.35
CA GLN A 253 9.09 17.83 -21.51
C GLN A 253 10.24 16.81 -21.56
N THR A 254 10.76 16.37 -20.42
CA THR A 254 11.80 15.33 -20.33
C THR A 254 11.27 13.99 -20.84
N ALA A 255 10.07 13.59 -20.41
CA ALA A 255 9.39 12.39 -20.90
C ALA A 255 9.09 12.47 -22.41
N VAL A 256 8.60 13.61 -22.92
CA VAL A 256 8.37 13.82 -24.37
C VAL A 256 9.68 13.68 -25.14
N SER A 257 10.77 14.25 -24.63
CA SER A 257 12.09 14.15 -25.26
C SER A 257 12.61 12.71 -25.26
N ALA A 258 12.42 11.97 -24.16
CA ALA A 258 12.75 10.54 -24.10
C ALA A 258 11.92 9.75 -25.12
N MET A 259 10.64 10.04 -25.27
CA MET A 259 9.82 9.39 -26.28
C MET A 259 10.30 9.68 -27.70
N ALA A 260 10.59 10.94 -28.02
CA ALA A 260 11.11 11.33 -29.33
C ALA A 260 12.44 10.63 -29.65
N ASN A 261 13.34 10.52 -28.68
CA ASN A 261 14.62 9.81 -28.83
C ASN A 261 14.43 8.31 -29.09
N ASN A 262 13.47 7.69 -28.41
CA ASN A 262 13.23 6.25 -28.49
C ASN A 262 12.39 5.84 -29.70
N VAL A 263 11.46 6.69 -30.15
CA VAL A 263 10.61 6.47 -31.34
C VAL A 263 11.31 6.95 -32.61
N GLY A 264 12.15 7.99 -32.53
CA GLY A 264 12.91 8.54 -33.66
C GLY A 264 13.87 7.53 -34.30
N TRP A 265 14.27 6.47 -33.59
CA TRP A 265 15.04 5.38 -34.17
C TRP A 265 14.24 4.61 -35.24
N MET A 266 12.90 4.60 -35.21
CA MET A 266 12.11 3.99 -36.29
C MET A 266 12.06 4.80 -37.58
N GLY A 267 12.35 6.10 -37.54
CA GLY A 267 12.56 6.91 -38.75
C GLY A 267 13.97 6.80 -39.34
N HIS A 268 14.95 6.41 -38.53
CA HIS A 268 16.38 6.42 -38.89
C HIS A 268 17.03 5.04 -39.00
N ASN A 269 16.34 3.94 -38.67
CA ASN A 269 16.89 2.59 -38.81
C ASN A 269 16.59 1.91 -40.16
N MET A 270 16.15 2.68 -41.16
CA MET A 270 16.67 2.47 -42.51
C MET A 270 17.97 3.29 -42.63
N ASN A 271 19.09 2.62 -42.34
CA ASN A 271 20.47 3.00 -42.71
C ASN A 271 21.21 3.99 -41.77
N PRO A 272 22.22 3.53 -40.98
CA PRO A 272 23.19 4.43 -40.38
C PRO A 272 24.22 4.81 -41.46
N GLY A 273 23.88 5.80 -42.27
CA GLY A 273 24.81 6.37 -43.24
C GLY A 273 24.18 6.68 -44.58
N SER A 274 23.19 7.57 -44.63
CA SER A 274 22.83 8.24 -45.88
C SER A 274 22.01 9.49 -45.60
N GLY A 275 22.58 10.65 -45.92
CA GLY A 275 21.79 11.88 -46.00
C GLY A 275 20.65 11.75 -47.03
N PRO A 276 19.71 12.71 -47.06
CA PRO A 276 18.48 12.64 -47.86
C PRO A 276 18.66 12.55 -49.39
N ASN A 277 19.90 12.53 -49.91
CA ASN A 277 20.23 12.51 -51.33
C ASN A 277 20.48 11.12 -51.94
N GLU A 278 20.54 10.04 -51.17
CA GLU A 278 20.95 8.73 -51.73
C GLU A 278 19.83 7.94 -52.41
N ARG A 279 18.56 8.12 -52.03
CA ARG A 279 17.45 7.40 -52.67
C ARG A 279 17.28 7.76 -54.15
N GLU A 280 17.55 9.02 -54.52
CA GLU A 280 17.60 9.46 -55.92
C GLU A 280 18.84 8.92 -56.66
N SER A 281 19.97 8.79 -55.96
CA SER A 281 21.22 8.25 -56.53
C SER A 281 21.12 6.75 -56.82
N ILE A 282 20.48 5.96 -55.95
CA ILE A 282 20.35 4.51 -56.13
C ILE A 282 19.40 4.16 -57.29
N LEU A 283 18.27 4.88 -57.41
CA LEU A 283 17.38 4.74 -58.56
C LEU A 283 18.08 5.15 -59.85
N ASN A 284 18.86 6.23 -59.85
CA ASN A 284 19.66 6.63 -61.01
C ASN A 284 20.78 5.64 -61.35
N GLN A 285 21.41 4.98 -60.37
CA GLN A 285 22.42 3.93 -60.61
C GLN A 285 21.82 2.65 -61.20
N LEU A 286 20.64 2.23 -60.72
CA LEU A 286 19.90 1.10 -61.27
C LEU A 286 19.39 1.38 -62.69
N MET A 287 18.89 2.60 -62.95
CA MET A 287 18.44 3.01 -64.28
C MET A 287 19.59 3.24 -65.27
N SER A 288 20.78 3.63 -64.79
CA SER A 288 21.98 3.84 -65.63
C SER A 288 22.82 2.57 -65.85
N GLY A 289 22.44 1.43 -65.26
CA GLY A 289 23.04 0.12 -65.52
C GLY A 289 24.51 -0.02 -65.12
N SER A 290 25.03 0.87 -64.27
CA SER A 290 26.42 0.86 -63.84
C SER A 290 26.59 0.02 -62.56
N TYR A 291 26.67 -1.29 -62.71
CA TYR A 291 27.03 -2.19 -61.63
C TYR A 291 28.56 -2.18 -61.45
N GLY A 292 29.02 -1.90 -60.22
CA GLY A 292 30.41 -1.67 -59.88
C GLY A 292 31.38 -2.81 -60.26
N SER A 293 32.62 -2.41 -60.54
CA SER A 293 33.76 -3.20 -61.02
C SER A 293 34.02 -4.50 -60.23
N PRO A 294 34.47 -5.59 -60.89
CA PRO A 294 34.75 -6.86 -60.23
C PRO A 294 35.92 -6.77 -59.25
N VAL A 295 35.72 -7.32 -58.06
CA VAL A 295 36.73 -7.49 -57.00
C VAL A 295 37.82 -8.44 -57.51
N ARG A 296 39.08 -7.99 -57.53
CA ARG A 296 40.24 -8.84 -57.82
C ARG A 296 40.54 -9.73 -56.61
N VAL A 297 40.44 -11.05 -56.78
CA VAL A 297 41.10 -12.02 -55.90
C VAL A 297 42.55 -12.21 -56.36
N GLY A 298 43.50 -12.02 -55.44
CA GLY A 298 44.94 -12.22 -55.69
C GLY A 298 45.35 -13.70 -55.68
N PRO A 299 46.51 -14.07 -56.25
CA PRO A 299 46.91 -15.46 -56.43
C PRO A 299 47.57 -16.05 -55.17
N TRP A 300 47.22 -17.32 -54.93
CA TRP A 300 47.71 -18.36 -54.01
C TRP A 300 48.91 -18.07 -53.11
#